data_AF-A0A6J1P7J9-F1
#
_entry.id   AF-A0A6J1P7J9-F1
#
_cell.length_a   1.000
_cell.length_b   1.000
_cell.length_c   1.000
_cell.angle_alpha   90.00
_cell.angle_beta   90.00
_cell.angle_gamma   90.00
#
_symmetry.space_group_name_H-M   'P 1'
#
loop_
_entity.id
_entity.type
_entity.pdbx_description
1 polymer ?
#
loop_
_entity_poly.entity_id
_entity_poly.type
_entity_poly.pdbx_seq_one_letter_code
_entity_poly.pdbx_strand_id
1 'polypeptide(L)'
;MSLADELLADLEENDDGELEAIVENKTSTDHEFAVPFPVVPNEEEIKNVSIRELAKLRHSDRLQRVMTSIEQNVGNDRKKIEVTGLMESDPEYQLIVEANNI
;
A
#
# COMPACT_ATOMS: atom_id res chain seq x y z
N MET A 1 -5.54 11.68 -51.75
CA MET A 1 -6.06 10.99 -50.55
C MET A 1 -5.27 11.52 -49.38
N SER A 2 -5.94 12.10 -48.39
CA SER A 2 -5.27 12.73 -47.25
C SER A 2 -4.91 11.68 -46.21
N LEU A 3 -3.84 11.88 -45.43
CA LEU A 3 -3.42 10.99 -44.34
C LEU A 3 -4.55 10.76 -43.31
N ALA A 4 -5.44 11.74 -43.16
CA ALA A 4 -6.61 11.64 -42.31
C ALA A 4 -7.67 10.67 -42.86
N ASP A 5 -7.76 10.49 -44.19
CA ASP A 5 -8.70 9.57 -44.82
C ASP A 5 -8.20 8.11 -44.74
N GLU A 6 -6.88 7.91 -44.71
CA GLU A 6 -6.24 6.59 -44.51
C GLU A 6 -6.43 6.07 -43.08
N LEU A 7 -6.26 6.94 -42.07
CA LEU A 7 -6.45 6.58 -40.66
C LEU A 7 -7.91 6.29 -40.30
N LEU A 8 -8.86 6.94 -40.99
CA LEU A 8 -10.28 6.67 -40.81
C LEU A 8 -10.66 5.28 -41.34
N ALA A 9 -10.07 4.85 -42.45
CA ALA A 9 -10.28 3.51 -42.98
C ALA A 9 -9.73 2.41 -42.06
N ASP A 10 -8.56 2.64 -41.44
CA ASP A 10 -7.93 1.73 -40.46
C ASP A 10 -8.74 1.60 -39.15
N LEU A 11 -9.55 2.62 -38.82
CA LEU A 11 -10.45 2.60 -37.67
C LEU A 11 -11.82 1.98 -38.00
N GLU A 12 -12.34 2.20 -39.21
CA GLU A 12 -13.60 1.60 -39.67
C GLU A 12 -13.46 0.08 -39.95
N GLU A 13 -12.27 -0.43 -40.32
CA GLU A 13 -12.03 -1.87 -40.52
C GLU A 13 -11.95 -2.68 -39.20
N ASN A 14 -11.77 -1.99 -38.06
CA ASN A 14 -11.59 -2.62 -36.74
C ASN A 14 -12.81 -2.49 -35.81
N ASP A 15 -13.92 -1.88 -36.25
CA ASP A 15 -15.10 -1.61 -35.40
C ASP A 15 -16.22 -2.67 -35.54
N ASP A 16 -15.84 -3.92 -35.82
CA ASP A 16 -16.76 -5.05 -35.85
C ASP A 16 -16.93 -5.65 -34.45
N GLY A 17 -17.51 -4.88 -33.52
CA GLY A 17 -18.18 -5.41 -32.32
C GLY A 17 -17.33 -6.01 -31.19
N GLU A 18 -16.00 -6.01 -31.30
CA GLU A 18 -15.14 -6.58 -30.25
C GLU A 18 -15.11 -5.72 -28.97
N LEU A 19 -15.22 -4.39 -29.11
CA LEU A 19 -15.20 -3.47 -27.98
C LEU A 19 -16.45 -3.57 -27.10
N GLU A 20 -17.63 -3.80 -27.69
CA GLU A 20 -18.87 -3.99 -26.93
C GLU A 20 -18.87 -5.32 -26.16
N ALA A 21 -18.33 -6.39 -26.73
CA ALA A 21 -18.19 -7.70 -26.07
C ALA A 21 -17.20 -7.68 -24.88
N ILE A 22 -16.16 -6.83 -24.92
CA ILE A 22 -15.20 -6.66 -23.81
C ILE A 22 -15.83 -5.90 -22.64
N VAL A 23 -16.76 -4.97 -22.91
CA VAL A 23 -17.44 -4.18 -21.88
C VAL A 23 -18.49 -5.01 -21.14
N GLU A 24 -19.27 -5.85 -21.85
CA GLU A 24 -20.24 -6.76 -21.22
C GLU A 24 -19.59 -7.87 -20.37
N ASN A 25 -18.41 -8.36 -20.75
CA ASN A 25 -17.68 -9.37 -19.96
C ASN A 25 -17.04 -8.79 -18.68
N LYS A 26 -16.82 -7.48 -18.60
CA LYS A 26 -16.22 -6.83 -17.41
C LYS A 26 -17.23 -6.39 -16.35
N THR A 27 -18.51 -6.34 -16.68
CA THR A 27 -19.59 -5.96 -15.73
C THR A 27 -20.19 -7.17 -15.01
N SER A 28 -19.90 -8.39 -15.47
CA SER A 28 -20.42 -9.64 -14.87
C SER A 28 -19.50 -10.25 -13.81
N THR A 29 -18.32 -9.67 -13.56
CA THR A 29 -17.50 -10.08 -12.41
C THR A 29 -18.08 -9.40 -11.17
N ASP A 30 -18.99 -10.12 -10.51
CA ASP A 30 -19.34 -9.93 -9.12
C ASP A 30 -18.05 -9.76 -8.31
N HIS A 31 -17.65 -8.51 -8.10
CA HIS A 31 -16.73 -8.16 -7.04
C HIS A 31 -17.51 -8.30 -5.73
N GLU A 32 -17.80 -9.56 -5.35
CA GLU A 32 -17.91 -9.91 -3.95
C GLU A 32 -16.60 -9.42 -3.33
N PHE A 33 -16.67 -8.26 -2.67
CA PHE A 33 -15.72 -7.88 -1.65
C PHE A 33 -15.64 -9.10 -0.74
N ALA A 34 -14.62 -9.92 -0.92
CA ALA A 34 -14.32 -11.03 -0.04
C ALA A 34 -13.96 -10.39 1.29
N VAL A 35 -14.98 -10.12 2.11
CA VAL A 35 -14.83 -9.76 3.51
C VAL A 35 -14.06 -10.94 4.07
N PRO A 36 -12.78 -10.77 4.47
CA PRO A 36 -12.04 -11.86 5.05
C PRO A 36 -12.90 -12.36 6.20
N PHE A 37 -13.35 -13.61 6.14
CA PHE A 37 -14.02 -14.23 7.27
C PHE A 37 -13.17 -13.92 8.50
N PRO A 38 -13.76 -13.39 9.60
CA PRO A 38 -12.98 -13.13 10.79
C PRO A 38 -12.36 -14.46 11.18
N VAL A 39 -11.04 -14.57 10.99
CA VAL A 39 -10.28 -15.73 11.43
C VAL A 39 -10.40 -15.69 12.93
N VAL A 40 -11.36 -16.43 13.48
CA VAL A 40 -11.48 -16.62 14.91
C VAL A 40 -10.19 -17.36 15.27
N PRO A 41 -9.27 -16.72 16.00
CA PRO A 41 -8.05 -17.40 16.39
C PRO A 41 -8.49 -18.63 17.20
N ASN A 42 -8.01 -19.81 16.81
CA ASN A 42 -8.19 -21.00 17.63
C ASN A 42 -7.73 -20.61 19.05
N GLU A 43 -8.53 -20.96 20.06
CA GLU A 43 -8.19 -20.72 21.47
C GLU A 43 -6.97 -21.58 21.81
N GLU A 44 -5.78 -21.12 21.42
CA GLU A 44 -4.53 -21.65 21.90
C GLU A 44 -4.52 -21.40 23.41
N GLU A 45 -4.29 -22.45 24.20
CA GLU A 45 -4.15 -22.33 25.65
C GLU A 45 -3.09 -21.26 25.95
N ILE A 46 -3.54 -20.09 26.40
CA ILE A 46 -2.66 -18.99 26.74
C ILE A 46 -1.94 -19.40 28.03
N LYS A 47 -0.77 -20.01 27.89
CA LYS A 47 0.11 -20.43 28.99
C LYS A 47 0.84 -19.26 29.66
N ASN A 48 0.57 -18.03 29.25
CA ASN A 48 1.24 -16.84 29.73
C ASN A 48 0.70 -16.45 31.11
N VAL A 49 1.61 -16.19 32.06
CA VAL A 49 1.31 -15.93 33.46
C VAL A 49 0.91 -14.46 33.68
N SER A 50 1.34 -13.57 32.78
CA SER A 50 1.02 -12.14 32.88
C SER A 50 0.70 -11.48 31.55
N ILE A 51 -0.11 -10.41 31.61
CA ILE A 51 -0.47 -9.57 30.47
C ILE A 51 0.78 -8.96 29.79
N ARG A 52 1.90 -8.80 30.52
CA ARG A 52 3.16 -8.29 29.96
C ARG A 52 3.84 -9.29 29.02
N GLU A 53 3.70 -10.58 29.27
CA GLU A 53 4.23 -11.63 28.40
C GLU A 53 3.47 -11.71 27.07
N LEU A 54 2.19 -11.32 27.10
CA LEU A 54 1.35 -11.15 25.90
C LEU A 54 1.69 -9.83 25.17
N ALA A 55 1.84 -8.73 25.91
CA ALA A 55 2.06 -7.39 25.36
C ALA A 55 3.53 -7.08 25.02
N LYS A 56 4.16 -7.92 24.18
CA LYS A 56 5.59 -7.82 23.82
C LYS A 56 5.96 -6.51 23.11
N LEU A 57 5.03 -5.92 22.37
CA LEU A 57 5.23 -4.68 21.60
C LEU A 57 5.44 -3.45 22.49
N ARG A 58 4.65 -3.30 23.57
CA ARG A 58 4.65 -2.10 24.42
C ARG A 58 6.01 -1.85 25.11
N HIS A 59 6.72 -2.91 25.44
CA HIS A 59 8.04 -2.85 26.08
C HIS A 59 9.18 -3.22 25.12
N SER A 60 8.89 -3.26 23.81
CA SER A 60 9.90 -3.56 22.80
C SER A 60 10.89 -2.40 22.69
N ASP A 61 12.18 -2.71 22.78
CA ASP A 61 13.26 -1.75 22.54
C ASP A 61 13.18 -1.13 21.15
N ARG A 62 12.59 -1.84 20.17
CA ARG A 62 12.38 -1.31 18.82
C ARG A 62 11.35 -0.18 18.83
N LEU A 63 10.19 -0.40 19.46
CA LEU A 63 9.15 0.63 19.57
C LEU A 63 9.66 1.86 20.32
N GLN A 64 10.37 1.65 21.43
CA GLN A 64 10.92 2.76 22.22
C GLN A 64 11.91 3.60 21.41
N ARG A 65 12.83 2.95 20.67
CA ARG A 65 13.80 3.66 19.80
C ARG A 65 13.13 4.48 18.71
N VAL A 66 12.13 3.92 18.04
CA VAL A 66 11.42 4.61 16.96
C VAL A 66 10.63 5.80 17.50
N MET A 67 9.92 5.65 18.61
CA MET A 67 9.18 6.76 19.23
C MET A 67 10.11 7.90 19.68
N THR A 68 11.25 7.59 20.30
CA THR A 68 12.26 8.61 20.65
C THR A 68 12.83 9.32 19.41
N SER A 69 13.06 8.58 18.33
CA SER A 69 13.57 9.15 17.07
C SER A 69 12.53 10.04 16.39
N ILE A 70 11.25 9.71 16.49
CA ILE A 70 10.16 10.56 16.02
C ILE A 70 10.14 11.86 16.82
N GLU A 71 10.11 11.77 18.16
CA GLU A 71 10.08 12.95 19.04
C GLU A 71 11.25 13.91 18.78
N GLN A 72 12.45 13.39 18.49
CA GLN A 72 13.61 14.20 18.15
C GLN A 72 13.48 14.93 16.81
N ASN A 73 12.70 14.39 15.87
CA ASN A 73 12.47 14.97 14.56
C ASN A 73 11.20 15.84 14.49
N VAL A 74 10.35 15.83 15.53
CA VAL A 74 9.16 16.70 15.59
C VAL A 74 9.58 18.17 15.53
N GLY A 75 9.07 18.89 14.54
CA GLY A 75 9.34 20.32 14.33
C GLY A 75 10.59 20.64 13.51
N ASN A 76 11.29 19.62 13.01
CA ASN A 76 12.40 19.79 12.08
C ASN A 76 11.89 19.69 10.63
N ASP A 77 11.13 20.69 10.18
CA ASP A 77 10.60 20.73 8.82
C ASP A 77 11.74 20.94 7.80
N ARG A 78 12.26 19.84 7.27
CA ARG A 78 13.28 19.88 6.22
C ARG A 78 12.69 20.44 4.93
N LYS A 79 13.42 21.36 4.30
CA LYS A 79 13.04 21.87 2.97
C LYS A 79 13.34 20.78 1.94
N LYS A 80 12.47 20.63 0.93
CA LYS A 80 12.63 19.64 -0.18
C LYS A 80 14.01 19.68 -0.89
N ILE A 81 14.75 20.77 -0.74
CA ILE A 81 16.09 20.98 -1.30
C ILE A 81 17.19 20.25 -0.50
N GLU A 82 16.94 19.90 0.75
CA GLU A 82 17.90 19.23 1.65
C GLU A 82 17.96 17.72 1.44
N VAL A 83 16.99 17.15 0.72
CA VAL A 83 16.98 15.74 0.32
C VAL A 83 18.03 15.54 -0.77
N THR A 84 19.19 15.02 -0.39
CA THR A 84 20.30 14.73 -1.30
C THR A 84 20.43 13.21 -1.47
N GLY A 85 20.26 12.72 -2.70
CA GLY A 85 20.39 11.29 -3.04
C GLY A 85 19.07 10.57 -3.25
N LEU A 86 19.09 9.24 -3.15
CA LEU A 86 17.91 8.38 -3.30
C LEU A 86 17.02 8.51 -2.07
N MET A 87 15.70 8.54 -2.27
CA MET A 87 14.73 8.70 -1.19
C MET A 87 14.84 7.59 -0.13
N GLU A 88 15.20 6.37 -0.54
CA GLU A 88 15.41 5.22 0.37
C GLU A 88 16.58 5.39 1.34
N SER A 89 17.53 6.28 1.03
CA SER A 89 18.65 6.61 1.90
C SER A 89 18.37 7.77 2.85
N ASP A 90 17.21 8.42 2.72
CA ASP A 90 16.84 9.52 3.60
C ASP A 90 16.50 8.98 5.00
N PRO A 91 17.17 9.44 6.07
CA PRO A 91 16.89 9.00 7.43
C PRO A 91 15.45 9.26 7.88
N GLU A 92 14.81 10.33 7.39
CA GLU A 92 13.41 10.61 7.73
C GLU A 92 12.48 9.61 7.06
N TYR A 93 12.70 9.33 5.78
CA TYR A 93 11.96 8.30 5.05
C TYR A 93 12.14 6.91 5.68
N GLN A 94 13.37 6.55 6.06
CA GLN A 94 13.65 5.29 6.74
C GLN A 94 12.92 5.18 8.09
N LEU A 95 12.88 6.27 8.86
CA LEU A 95 12.16 6.30 10.13
C LEU A 95 10.65 6.11 9.94
N ILE A 96 10.06 6.73 8.91
CA ILE A 96 8.63 6.57 8.58
C ILE A 96 8.34 5.12 8.18
N VAL A 97 9.16 4.54 7.31
CA VAL A 97 9.03 3.14 6.89
C VAL A 97 9.18 2.20 8.07
N GLU A 98 10.16 2.44 8.95
CA GLU A 98 10.35 1.62 10.14
C GLU A 98 9.13 1.70 11.07
N ALA A 99 8.62 2.92 11.33
CA ALA A 99 7.47 3.15 12.20
C ALA A 99 6.18 2.49 11.69
N ASN A 100 5.95 2.50 10.37
CA ASN A 100 4.79 1.85 9.77
C ASN A 100 4.87 0.31 9.80
N ASN A 101 6.08 -0.24 9.93
CA ASN A 101 6.36 -1.68 9.94
C ASN A 101 6.57 -2.22 11.37
N ILE A 102 6.08 -1.53 12.40
CA ILE A 102 6.04 -2.00 13.80
C ILE A 102 4.68 -2.63 14.07
#